data_AF-A0A519KHQ2-F1
#
_entry.id   AF-A0A519KHQ2-F1
#
_cell.length_a   1.000
_cell.length_b   1.000
_cell.length_c   1.000
_cell.angle_alpha   90.00
_cell.angle_beta   90.00
_cell.angle_gamma   90.00
#
_symmetry.space_group_name_H-M   'P 1'
#
loop_
_entity.id
_entity.type
_entity.pdbx_description
1 polymer ?
#
loop_
_entity_poly.entity_id
_entity_poly.type
_entity_poly.pdbx_seq_one_letter_code
_entity_poly.pdbx_strand_id
1 'polypeptide(L)'
;MTPLDYAALALFFLCWLGYDPLLKLLAHRTGTLNDDMTIVRKVWMTAMTHREIRLVDSQLMGHSINSASFFASTNLLLIAAVGGILFGGQTALEGFASVGAEAVPTKVLEAKLALVLICLVRGLLDFIWSLRQMNYTLALIGAAPEIHTEADRVALGEAATNLLNPALGAFSQGVRGYYFALAAAAWLFGPIWLAAGVAAAFCLLVWRQSGSPAARAIRSARRLLEP
;
A
#
# COMPACT_ATOMS: atom_id res chain seq x y z
N MET A 1 22.46 -16.23 16.04
CA MET A 1 22.09 -14.86 15.62
C MET A 1 22.96 -13.89 16.40
N THR A 2 23.54 -12.90 15.73
CA THR A 2 24.43 -11.90 16.35
C THR A 2 23.58 -10.78 17.00
N PRO A 3 24.14 -9.99 17.94
CA PRO A 3 23.45 -8.79 18.46
C PRO A 3 23.00 -7.82 17.36
N LEU A 4 23.75 -7.79 16.24
CA LEU A 4 23.43 -6.98 15.07
C LEU A 4 22.17 -7.45 14.35
N ASP A 5 21.90 -8.77 14.29
CA ASP A 5 20.65 -9.29 13.73
C ASP A 5 19.43 -8.83 14.54
N TYR A 6 19.53 -8.86 15.88
CA TYR A 6 18.45 -8.39 16.75
C TYR A 6 18.21 -6.89 16.60
N ALA A 7 19.28 -6.09 16.50
CA ALA A 7 19.16 -4.65 16.27
C ALA A 7 18.52 -4.33 14.91
N ALA A 8 18.93 -5.04 13.85
CA ALA A 8 18.37 -4.87 12.51
C ALA A 8 16.88 -5.28 12.44
N LEU A 9 16.50 -6.37 13.11
CA LEU A 9 15.12 -6.79 13.24
C LEU A 9 14.28 -5.79 14.04
N ALA A 10 14.81 -5.31 15.18
CA ALA A 10 14.13 -4.28 15.97
C ALA A 10 13.88 -3.02 15.15
N LEU A 11 14.90 -2.54 14.41
CA LEU A 11 14.75 -1.43 13.47
C LEU A 11 13.70 -1.74 12.40
N PHE A 12 13.71 -2.96 11.85
CA PHE A 12 12.73 -3.36 10.84
C PHE A 12 11.29 -3.25 11.37
N PHE A 13 11.00 -3.86 12.53
CA PHE A 13 9.67 -3.81 13.12
C PHE A 13 9.26 -2.39 13.55
N LEU A 14 10.21 -1.60 14.07
CA LEU A 14 9.95 -0.19 14.40
C LEU A 14 9.59 0.63 13.16
N CYS A 15 10.32 0.47 12.06
CA CYS A 15 10.01 1.15 10.80
C CYS A 15 8.71 0.63 10.17
N TRP A 16 8.47 -0.69 10.21
CA TRP A 16 7.31 -1.31 9.59
C TRP A 16 6.00 -0.96 10.30
N LEU A 17 5.96 -1.12 11.63
CA LEU A 17 4.79 -0.84 12.46
C LEU A 17 4.65 0.65 12.79
N GLY A 18 5.77 1.37 12.92
CA GLY A 18 5.82 2.79 13.25
C GLY A 18 5.55 3.72 12.07
N TYR A 19 5.58 3.23 10.82
CA TYR A 19 5.33 4.07 9.65
C TYR A 19 3.95 4.72 9.66
N ASP A 20 2.88 3.96 9.92
CA ASP A 20 1.50 4.49 9.91
C ASP A 20 1.28 5.57 10.98
N PRO A 21 1.63 5.35 12.26
CA PRO A 21 1.56 6.39 13.28
C PRO A 21 2.39 7.63 12.93
N LEU A 22 3.60 7.44 12.39
CA LEU A 22 4.46 8.56 12.01
C LEU A 22 3.85 9.37 10.87
N LEU A 23 3.28 8.70 9.86
CA LEU A 23 2.63 9.38 8.74
C LEU A 23 1.44 10.21 9.22
N LYS A 24 0.63 9.69 10.14
CA LYS A 24 -0.47 10.45 10.76
C LYS A 24 0.03 11.67 11.54
N LEU A 25 1.14 11.54 12.25
CA LEU A 25 1.75 12.67 12.96
C LEU A 25 2.28 13.75 11.98
N LEU A 26 2.89 13.33 10.87
CA LEU A 26 3.36 14.21 9.79
C LEU A 26 2.20 14.91 9.07
N ALA A 27 1.11 14.18 8.83
CA ALA A 27 -0.14 14.72 8.27
C ALA A 27 -0.65 15.92 9.07
N HIS A 28 -0.69 15.81 10.40
CA HIS A 28 -1.12 16.91 11.27
C HIS A 28 -0.21 18.15 11.23
N ARG A 29 1.08 18.01 10.90
CA ARG A 29 2.02 19.14 10.92
C ARG A 29 2.23 19.80 9.57
N THR A 30 2.38 19.01 8.51
CA THR A 30 2.79 19.52 7.19
C THR A 30 1.84 19.13 6.06
N GLY A 31 0.80 18.34 6.35
CA GLY A 31 -0.05 17.68 5.36
C GLY A 31 0.71 16.59 4.59
N THR A 32 0.04 15.48 4.29
CA THR A 32 0.56 14.43 3.40
C THR A 32 -0.17 14.43 2.06
N LEU A 33 0.48 13.88 1.03
CA LEU A 33 -0.14 13.69 -0.28
C LEU A 33 -1.49 12.96 -0.16
N ASN A 34 -1.62 11.98 0.73
CA ASN A 34 -2.87 11.25 0.88
C ASN A 34 -4.00 12.11 1.48
N ASP A 35 -3.67 13.03 2.39
CA ASP A 35 -4.65 13.99 2.92
C ASP A 35 -5.04 15.01 1.85
N ASP A 36 -4.08 15.52 1.09
CA ASP A 36 -4.36 16.46 0.01
C ASP A 36 -5.24 15.80 -1.08
N MET A 37 -5.04 14.51 -1.34
CA MET A 37 -5.87 13.71 -2.25
C MET A 37 -7.31 13.49 -1.75
N THR A 38 -7.58 13.55 -0.44
CA THR A 38 -8.94 13.44 0.09
C THR A 38 -9.85 14.52 -0.48
N ILE A 39 -9.33 15.75 -0.60
CA ILE A 39 -10.09 16.87 -1.16
C ILE A 39 -10.32 16.69 -2.66
N VAL A 40 -9.27 16.31 -3.41
CA VAL A 40 -9.38 16.05 -4.86
C VAL A 40 -10.44 14.99 -5.14
N ARG A 41 -10.44 13.90 -4.36
CA ARG A 41 -11.44 12.83 -4.46
C ARG A 41 -12.84 13.29 -4.04
N LYS A 42 -12.94 14.17 -3.02
CA LYS A 42 -14.22 14.80 -2.64
C LYS A 42 -14.81 15.59 -3.78
N VAL A 43 -14.01 16.43 -4.43
CA VAL A 43 -14.45 17.20 -5.60
C VAL A 43 -14.83 16.28 -6.74
N TRP A 44 -14.04 15.23 -7.02
CA TRP A 44 -14.38 14.25 -8.04
C TRP A 44 -15.73 13.57 -7.78
N MET A 45 -15.95 13.03 -6.57
CA MET A 45 -17.20 12.35 -6.23
C MET A 45 -18.39 13.31 -6.22
N THR A 46 -18.21 14.56 -5.78
CA THR A 46 -19.27 15.57 -5.84
C THR A 46 -19.60 15.92 -7.29
N ALA A 47 -18.59 16.14 -8.14
CA ALA A 47 -18.79 16.41 -9.57
C ALA A 47 -19.46 15.24 -10.31
N MET A 48 -19.19 13.99 -9.91
CA MET A 48 -19.87 12.81 -10.45
C MET A 48 -21.37 12.85 -10.21
N THR A 49 -21.84 13.40 -9.08
CA THR A 49 -23.28 13.54 -8.81
C THR A 49 -23.98 14.55 -9.72
N HIS A 50 -23.24 15.47 -10.32
CA HIS A 50 -23.75 16.48 -11.27
C HIS A 50 -23.83 15.97 -12.71
N ARG A 51 -23.24 14.80 -13.01
CA ARG A 51 -23.25 14.22 -14.35
C ARG A 51 -24.47 13.32 -14.54
N GLU A 52 -25.18 13.52 -15.65
CA GLU A 52 -26.27 12.64 -16.09
C GLU A 52 -25.73 11.27 -16.52
N ILE A 53 -24.62 11.25 -17.27
CA ILE A 53 -23.95 10.04 -17.72
C ILE A 53 -22.68 9.83 -16.90
N ARG A 54 -22.67 8.80 -16.05
CA ARG A 54 -21.55 8.46 -15.14
C ARG A 54 -20.63 7.37 -15.68
N LEU A 55 -20.70 7.10 -16.99
CA LEU A 55 -19.88 6.08 -17.64
C LEU A 55 -18.37 6.34 -17.45
N VAL A 56 -17.96 7.61 -17.53
CA VAL A 56 -16.55 8.01 -17.35
C VAL A 56 -16.06 7.67 -15.94
N ASP A 57 -16.85 7.96 -14.92
CA ASP A 57 -16.49 7.69 -13.52
C ASP A 57 -16.37 6.19 -13.25
N SER A 58 -17.32 5.40 -13.77
CA SER A 58 -17.28 3.95 -13.72
C SER A 58 -16.07 3.36 -14.45
N GLN A 59 -15.67 3.92 -15.59
CA GLN A 59 -14.47 3.49 -16.33
C GLN A 59 -13.17 3.80 -15.56
N LEU A 60 -13.05 5.01 -14.99
CA LEU A 60 -11.90 5.39 -14.16
C LEU A 60 -11.75 4.48 -12.92
N MET A 61 -12.88 4.15 -12.28
CA MET A 61 -12.91 3.17 -11.20
C MET A 61 -12.53 1.77 -11.68
N GLY A 62 -13.03 1.35 -12.84
CA GLY A 62 -12.66 0.08 -13.47
C GLY A 62 -11.14 -0.05 -13.71
N HIS A 63 -10.49 1.01 -14.21
CA HIS A 63 -9.02 1.03 -14.35
C HIS A 63 -8.29 0.91 -13.01
N SER A 64 -8.80 1.57 -11.97
CA SER A 64 -8.24 1.49 -10.62
C SER A 64 -8.37 0.08 -10.03
N ILE A 65 -9.53 -0.56 -10.20
CA ILE A 65 -9.80 -1.94 -9.77
C ILE A 65 -8.89 -2.92 -10.52
N ASN A 66 -8.77 -2.79 -11.84
CA ASN A 66 -7.89 -3.64 -12.64
C ASN A 66 -6.43 -3.52 -12.20
N SER A 67 -5.96 -2.30 -11.91
CA SER A 67 -4.61 -2.07 -11.39
C SER A 67 -4.43 -2.75 -10.03
N ALA A 68 -5.40 -2.62 -9.11
CA ALA A 68 -5.36 -3.29 -7.82
C ALA A 68 -5.37 -4.83 -7.94
N SER A 69 -6.16 -5.39 -8.86
CA SER A 69 -6.20 -6.83 -9.14
C SER A 69 -4.89 -7.34 -9.73
N PHE A 70 -4.25 -6.55 -10.60
CA PHE A 70 -2.93 -6.89 -11.15
C PHE A 70 -1.89 -7.00 -10.04
N PHE A 71 -1.80 -5.99 -9.16
CA PHE A 71 -0.91 -6.05 -8.00
C PHE A 71 -1.25 -7.23 -7.08
N ALA A 72 -2.52 -7.46 -6.75
CA ALA A 72 -2.91 -8.61 -5.93
C ALA A 72 -2.45 -9.95 -6.53
N SER A 73 -2.60 -10.12 -7.84
CA SER A 73 -2.19 -11.32 -8.57
C SER A 73 -0.68 -11.50 -8.54
N THR A 74 0.09 -10.44 -8.82
CA THR A 74 1.55 -10.47 -8.71
C THR A 74 2.00 -10.77 -7.28
N ASN A 75 1.31 -10.26 -6.27
CA ASN A 75 1.61 -10.56 -4.88
C ASN A 75 1.43 -12.05 -4.56
N LEU A 76 0.35 -12.65 -5.07
CA LEU A 76 0.08 -14.08 -4.89
C LEU A 76 1.17 -14.95 -5.54
N LEU A 77 1.68 -14.54 -6.71
CA LEU A 77 2.82 -15.22 -7.35
C LEU A 77 4.08 -15.16 -6.50
N LEU A 78 4.39 -14.00 -5.89
CA LEU A 78 5.54 -13.88 -4.99
C LEU A 78 5.35 -14.72 -3.71
N ILE A 79 4.14 -14.74 -3.16
CA ILE A 79 3.78 -15.60 -2.02
C ILE A 79 3.98 -17.07 -2.37
N ALA A 80 3.54 -17.51 -3.55
CA ALA A 80 3.73 -18.87 -4.02
C ALA A 80 5.21 -19.22 -4.23
N ALA A 81 6.00 -18.30 -4.78
CA ALA A 81 7.44 -18.50 -4.97
C ALA A 81 8.19 -18.64 -3.64
N VAL A 82 8.00 -17.70 -2.71
CA VAL A 82 8.65 -17.74 -1.38
C VAL A 82 8.12 -18.90 -0.54
N GLY A 83 6.80 -19.13 -0.56
CA GLY A 83 6.15 -20.22 0.14
C GLY A 83 6.58 -21.59 -0.39
N GLY A 84 6.76 -21.74 -1.71
CA GLY A 84 7.25 -22.98 -2.32
C GLY A 84 8.65 -23.36 -1.84
N ILE A 85 9.53 -22.37 -1.61
CA ILE A 85 10.85 -22.62 -1.02
C ILE A 85 10.72 -22.95 0.47
N LEU A 86 9.93 -22.16 1.22
CA LEU A 86 9.77 -22.31 2.67
C LEU A 86 9.13 -23.65 3.07
N PHE A 87 8.13 -24.11 2.30
CA PHE A 87 7.39 -25.34 2.57
C PHE A 87 7.86 -26.53 1.70
N GLY A 88 8.82 -26.33 0.79
CA GLY A 88 9.36 -27.36 -0.10
C GLY A 88 10.32 -28.36 0.55
N GLY A 89 10.52 -28.24 1.87
CA GLY A 89 11.40 -29.11 2.65
C GLY A 89 12.88 -28.79 2.48
N GLN A 90 13.73 -29.69 3.00
CA GLN A 90 15.15 -29.44 3.15
C GLN A 90 15.89 -29.29 1.82
N THR A 91 15.53 -30.08 0.80
CA THR A 91 16.15 -30.01 -0.54
C THR A 91 15.93 -28.67 -1.23
N ALA A 92 14.74 -28.06 -1.10
CA ALA A 92 14.45 -26.76 -1.69
C ALA A 92 15.24 -25.63 -1.00
N LEU A 93 15.35 -25.70 0.32
CA LEU A 93 16.12 -24.74 1.13
C LEU A 93 17.63 -24.83 0.85
N GLU A 94 18.18 -26.04 0.76
CA GLU A 94 19.59 -26.28 0.44
C GLU A 94 19.92 -25.85 -1.00
N GLY A 95 19.02 -26.15 -1.95
CA GLY A 95 19.12 -25.68 -3.33
C GLY A 95 19.18 -24.15 -3.41
N PHE A 96 18.32 -23.45 -2.67
CA PHE A 96 18.34 -21.99 -2.62
C PHE A 96 19.60 -21.44 -1.93
N ALA A 97 20.02 -22.04 -0.81
CA ALA A 97 21.19 -21.61 -0.05
C ALA A 97 22.48 -21.70 -0.89
N SER A 98 22.61 -22.73 -1.71
CA SER A 98 23.79 -22.94 -2.57
C SER A 98 23.97 -21.89 -3.68
N VAL A 99 22.92 -21.13 -4.02
CA VAL A 99 22.94 -20.19 -5.15
C VAL A 99 23.19 -18.74 -4.73
N GLY A 100 22.92 -18.34 -3.47
CA GLY A 100 23.09 -16.92 -3.12
C GLY A 100 22.76 -16.46 -1.71
N ALA A 101 22.55 -17.37 -0.75
CA ALA A 101 22.39 -16.95 0.65
C ALA A 101 23.72 -17.10 1.40
N GLU A 102 23.98 -16.19 2.33
CA GLU A 102 25.02 -16.37 3.34
C GLU A 102 24.85 -17.75 4.01
N ALA A 103 25.94 -18.47 4.26
CA ALA A 103 25.90 -19.83 4.84
C ALA A 103 25.35 -19.79 6.28
N VAL A 104 24.03 -19.82 6.41
CA VAL A 104 23.31 -19.76 7.68
C VAL A 104 22.62 -21.10 7.97
N PRO A 105 22.36 -21.43 9.25
CA PRO A 105 21.56 -22.60 9.59
C PRO A 105 20.18 -22.54 8.94
N THR A 106 19.65 -23.69 8.51
CA THR A 106 18.34 -23.82 7.83
C THR A 106 17.22 -23.10 8.56
N LYS A 107 17.15 -23.21 9.89
CA LYS A 107 16.16 -22.51 10.73
C LYS A 107 16.21 -20.98 10.61
N VAL A 108 17.39 -20.41 10.40
CA VAL A 108 17.55 -18.96 10.21
C VAL A 108 17.08 -18.57 8.81
N LEU A 109 17.38 -19.38 7.78
CA LEU A 109 16.87 -19.16 6.43
C LEU A 109 15.34 -19.21 6.38
N GLU A 110 14.72 -20.19 7.05
CA GLU A 110 13.27 -20.29 7.22
C GLU A 110 12.69 -19.02 7.84
N ALA A 111 13.31 -18.50 8.92
CA ALA A 111 12.87 -17.26 9.56
C ALA A 111 12.98 -16.04 8.63
N LYS A 112 14.05 -15.95 7.82
CA LYS A 112 14.23 -14.87 6.81
C LYS A 112 13.13 -14.92 5.76
N LEU A 113 12.85 -16.10 5.19
CA LEU A 113 11.80 -16.29 4.20
C LEU A 113 10.40 -16.08 4.79
N ALA A 114 10.17 -16.52 6.03
CA ALA A 114 8.92 -16.29 6.75
C ALA A 114 8.65 -14.80 6.96
N LEU A 115 9.67 -13.99 7.26
CA LEU A 115 9.50 -12.54 7.40
C LEU A 115 9.06 -11.89 6.07
N VAL A 116 9.67 -12.29 4.95
CA VAL A 116 9.24 -11.84 3.60
C VAL A 116 7.79 -12.24 3.35
N LEU A 117 7.45 -13.50 3.62
CA LEU A 117 6.11 -14.05 3.41
C LEU A 117 5.06 -13.30 4.23
N ILE A 118 5.34 -13.01 5.51
CA ILE A 118 4.45 -12.23 6.39
C ILE A 118 4.19 -10.82 5.81
N CYS A 119 5.22 -10.15 5.29
CA CYS A 119 5.07 -8.84 4.67
C CYS A 119 4.19 -8.90 3.41
N LEU A 120 4.40 -9.90 2.56
CA LEU A 120 3.60 -10.10 1.34
C LEU A 120 2.15 -10.44 1.68
N VAL A 121 1.90 -11.35 2.63
CA VAL A 121 0.54 -11.72 3.07
C VAL A 121 -0.17 -10.51 3.66
N ARG A 122 0.50 -9.73 4.52
CA ARG A 122 -0.07 -8.49 5.07
C ARG A 122 -0.48 -7.52 3.97
N GLY A 123 0.35 -7.36 2.93
CA GLY A 123 0.03 -6.53 1.75
C GLY A 123 -1.09 -7.11 0.88
N LEU A 124 -1.19 -8.43 0.76
CA LEU A 124 -2.27 -9.10 0.02
C LEU A 124 -3.64 -8.80 0.66
N LEU A 125 -3.71 -8.89 1.99
CA LEU A 125 -4.93 -8.59 2.73
C LEU A 125 -5.40 -7.14 2.51
N ASP A 126 -4.47 -6.19 2.44
CA ASP A 126 -4.77 -4.79 2.09
C ASP A 126 -5.29 -4.64 0.66
N PHE A 127 -4.70 -5.35 -0.31
CA PHE A 127 -5.20 -5.33 -1.69
C PHE A 127 -6.61 -5.92 -1.79
N ILE A 128 -6.88 -7.03 -1.10
CA ILE A 128 -8.23 -7.63 -1.05
C ILE A 128 -9.23 -6.65 -0.42
N TRP A 129 -8.84 -6.00 0.67
CA TRP A 129 -9.70 -5.00 1.33
C TRP A 129 -9.95 -3.79 0.42
N SER A 130 -8.92 -3.27 -0.24
CA SER A 130 -9.01 -2.20 -1.23
C SER A 130 -9.97 -2.55 -2.37
N LEU A 131 -9.81 -3.72 -2.98
CA LEU A 131 -10.66 -4.17 -4.10
C LEU A 131 -12.13 -4.23 -3.70
N ARG A 132 -12.42 -4.74 -2.51
CA ARG A 132 -13.78 -4.81 -1.98
C ARG A 132 -14.38 -3.40 -1.79
N GLN A 133 -13.64 -2.48 -1.17
CA GLN A 133 -14.11 -1.10 -1.00
C GLN A 133 -14.25 -0.33 -2.32
N MET A 134 -13.37 -0.56 -3.30
CA MET A 134 -13.50 0.01 -4.64
C MET A 134 -14.75 -0.51 -5.35
N ASN A 135 -15.07 -1.80 -5.24
CA ASN A 135 -16.30 -2.37 -5.79
C ASN A 135 -17.55 -1.81 -5.10
N TYR A 136 -17.51 -1.54 -3.80
CA TYR A 136 -18.60 -0.85 -3.11
C TYR A 136 -18.77 0.59 -3.61
N THR A 137 -17.66 1.30 -3.87
CA THR A 137 -17.69 2.64 -4.46
C THR A 137 -18.30 2.60 -5.87
N LEU A 138 -17.92 1.62 -6.68
CA LEU A 138 -18.47 1.42 -8.02
C LEU A 138 -19.99 1.14 -7.97
N ALA A 139 -20.44 0.30 -7.05
CA ALA A 139 -21.86 0.04 -6.83
C ALA A 139 -22.62 1.31 -6.43
N LEU A 140 -22.03 2.16 -5.57
CA LEU A 140 -22.61 3.43 -5.17
C LEU A 140 -22.70 4.43 -6.36
N ILE A 141 -21.68 4.48 -7.23
CA ILE A 141 -21.72 5.28 -8.47
C ILE A 141 -22.85 4.79 -9.38
N GLY A 142 -23.00 3.48 -9.54
CA GLY A 142 -24.04 2.87 -10.37
C GLY A 142 -25.46 3.05 -9.82
N ALA A 143 -25.61 3.10 -8.49
CA ALA A 143 -26.88 3.28 -7.80
C ALA A 143 -27.25 4.74 -7.52
N ALA A 144 -26.38 5.69 -7.85
CA ALA A 144 -26.62 7.10 -7.57
C ALA A 144 -27.94 7.56 -8.22
N PRO A 145 -28.91 8.09 -7.45
CA PRO A 145 -30.19 8.51 -8.00
C PRO A 145 -30.04 9.78 -8.86
N GLU A 146 -31.11 10.16 -9.56
CA GLU A 146 -31.26 11.54 -9.99
C GLU A 146 -31.49 12.39 -8.75
N ILE A 147 -30.56 13.31 -8.47
CA ILE A 147 -30.63 14.20 -7.32
C ILE A 147 -31.10 15.56 -7.81
N HIS A 148 -32.01 16.21 -7.07
CA HIS A 148 -32.57 17.50 -7.44
C HIS A 148 -32.12 18.66 -6.54
N THR A 149 -31.54 18.38 -5.37
CA THR A 149 -31.02 19.40 -4.45
C THR A 149 -29.50 19.37 -4.38
N GLU A 150 -28.86 20.54 -4.25
CA GLU A 150 -27.39 20.60 -4.11
C GLU A 150 -26.91 19.96 -2.80
N ALA A 151 -27.71 20.07 -1.73
CA ALA A 151 -27.39 19.48 -0.44
C ALA A 151 -27.25 17.95 -0.52
N ASP A 152 -28.18 17.30 -1.22
CA ASP A 152 -28.16 15.84 -1.41
C ASP A 152 -27.00 15.40 -2.32
N ARG A 153 -26.63 16.21 -3.33
CA ARG A 153 -25.47 15.95 -4.19
C ARG A 153 -24.18 15.95 -3.40
N VAL A 154 -23.98 16.98 -2.58
CA VAL A 154 -22.82 17.09 -1.69
C VAL A 154 -22.78 15.94 -0.69
N ALA A 155 -23.92 15.60 -0.09
CA ALA A 155 -24.02 14.48 0.86
C ALA A 155 -23.65 13.13 0.22
N LEU A 156 -24.14 12.84 -0.98
CA LEU A 156 -23.79 11.62 -1.71
C LEU A 156 -22.30 11.63 -2.12
N GLY A 157 -21.79 12.77 -2.62
CA GLY A 157 -20.38 12.93 -2.96
C GLY A 157 -19.46 12.66 -1.75
N GLU A 158 -19.85 13.13 -0.57
CA GLU A 158 -19.13 12.86 0.68
C GLU A 158 -19.21 11.39 1.09
N ALA A 159 -20.40 10.76 1.02
CA ALA A 159 -20.56 9.34 1.29
C ALA A 159 -19.68 8.47 0.37
N ALA A 160 -19.65 8.78 -0.93
CA ALA A 160 -18.80 8.08 -1.90
C ALA A 160 -17.32 8.31 -1.62
N THR A 161 -16.94 9.51 -1.22
CA THR A 161 -15.55 9.84 -0.84
C THR A 161 -15.10 9.09 0.40
N ASN A 162 -15.97 8.95 1.39
CA ASN A 162 -15.72 8.21 2.63
C ASN A 162 -15.53 6.70 2.39
N LEU A 163 -15.99 6.18 1.25
CA LEU A 163 -15.77 4.82 0.82
C LEU A 163 -14.50 4.68 -0.06
N LEU A 164 -14.29 5.63 -0.97
CA LEU A 164 -13.16 5.63 -1.91
C LEU A 164 -11.81 5.90 -1.23
N ASN A 165 -11.76 6.83 -0.27
CA ASN A 165 -10.50 7.22 0.38
C ASN A 165 -9.86 6.07 1.16
N PRO A 166 -10.59 5.35 2.04
CA PRO A 166 -10.06 4.15 2.68
C PRO A 166 -9.63 3.09 1.67
N ALA A 167 -10.34 2.95 0.55
CA ALA A 167 -10.00 1.96 -0.49
C ALA A 167 -8.62 2.24 -1.09
N LEU A 168 -8.39 3.48 -1.53
CA LEU A 168 -7.10 3.90 -2.09
C LEU A 168 -5.99 3.98 -1.02
N GLY A 169 -6.36 4.23 0.24
CA GLY A 169 -5.48 4.11 1.38
C GLY A 169 -5.00 2.67 1.59
N ALA A 170 -5.91 1.69 1.56
CA ALA A 170 -5.60 0.27 1.64
C ALA A 170 -4.76 -0.18 0.44
N PHE A 171 -5.07 0.27 -0.78
CA PHE A 171 -4.21 0.02 -1.94
C PHE A 171 -2.77 0.48 -1.69
N SER A 172 -2.60 1.70 -1.16
CA SER A 172 -1.29 2.26 -0.83
C SER A 172 -0.57 1.46 0.27
N GLN A 173 -1.30 0.94 1.26
CA GLN A 173 -0.76 0.04 2.28
C GLN A 173 -0.31 -1.31 1.69
N GLY A 174 -1.08 -1.87 0.75
CA GLY A 174 -0.70 -3.07 -0.01
C GLY A 174 0.60 -2.86 -0.77
N VAL A 175 0.72 -1.74 -1.50
CA VAL A 175 1.94 -1.37 -2.22
C VAL A 175 3.13 -1.23 -1.26
N ARG A 176 2.92 -0.63 -0.09
CA ARG A 176 3.93 -0.53 0.96
C ARG A 176 4.41 -1.91 1.46
N GLY A 177 3.53 -2.91 1.48
CA GLY A 177 3.87 -4.30 1.78
C GLY A 177 5.04 -4.82 0.91
N TYR A 178 5.09 -4.46 -0.38
CA TYR A 178 6.21 -4.83 -1.25
C TYR A 178 7.53 -4.18 -0.86
N TYR A 179 7.51 -2.90 -0.46
CA TYR A 179 8.73 -2.21 -0.04
C TYR A 179 9.34 -2.87 1.19
N PHE A 180 8.51 -3.25 2.16
CA PHE A 180 8.97 -3.97 3.35
C PHE A 180 9.32 -5.44 3.07
N ALA A 181 8.61 -6.13 2.17
CA ALA A 181 8.97 -7.47 1.73
C ALA A 181 10.34 -7.48 1.01
N LEU A 182 10.61 -6.46 0.20
CA LEU A 182 11.91 -6.29 -0.45
C LEU A 182 13.02 -5.98 0.56
N ALA A 183 12.76 -5.10 1.54
CA ALA A 183 13.68 -4.85 2.64
C ALA A 183 13.94 -6.12 3.47
N ALA A 184 12.91 -6.93 3.75
CA ALA A 184 13.05 -8.21 4.41
C ALA A 184 13.85 -9.22 3.56
N ALA A 185 13.67 -9.22 2.24
CA ALA A 185 14.43 -10.09 1.34
C ALA A 185 15.92 -9.72 1.32
N ALA A 186 16.27 -8.44 1.50
CA ALA A 186 17.65 -8.00 1.63
C ALA A 186 18.37 -8.66 2.83
N TRP A 187 17.62 -9.11 3.85
CA TRP A 187 18.17 -9.87 4.98
C TRP A 187 18.83 -11.19 4.57
N LEU A 188 18.50 -11.74 3.39
CA LEU A 188 19.16 -12.93 2.85
C LEU A 188 20.67 -12.72 2.65
N PHE A 189 21.10 -11.47 2.42
CA PHE A 189 22.51 -11.09 2.27
C PHE A 189 23.19 -10.68 3.59
N GLY A 190 22.44 -10.62 4.69
CA GLY A 190 22.95 -10.31 6.03
C GLY A 190 22.17 -9.19 6.75
N PRO A 191 22.43 -8.98 8.06
CA PRO A 191 21.69 -8.03 8.88
C PRO A 191 21.91 -6.56 8.48
N ILE A 192 23.09 -6.22 7.94
CA ILE A 192 23.39 -4.85 7.46
C ILE A 192 22.47 -4.50 6.28
N TRP A 193 22.24 -5.44 5.37
CA TRP A 193 21.38 -5.25 4.21
C TRP A 193 19.90 -5.12 4.59
N LEU A 194 19.46 -5.82 5.64
CA LEU A 194 18.13 -5.60 6.24
C LEU A 194 17.99 -4.18 6.78
N ALA A 195 18.96 -3.72 7.58
CA ALA A 195 18.94 -2.38 8.17
C ALA A 195 18.98 -1.28 7.10
N ALA A 196 19.86 -1.42 6.11
CA ALA A 196 19.96 -0.49 4.98
C ALA A 196 18.67 -0.51 4.13
N GLY A 197 18.14 -1.70 3.83
CA GLY A 197 16.93 -1.89 3.04
C GLY A 197 15.72 -1.25 3.71
N VAL A 198 15.52 -1.46 5.02
CA VAL A 198 14.37 -0.89 5.72
C VAL A 198 14.50 0.62 5.89
N ALA A 199 15.71 1.14 6.18
CA ALA A 199 15.94 2.57 6.27
C ALA A 199 15.69 3.25 4.92
N ALA A 200 16.19 2.68 3.82
CA ALA A 200 15.96 3.19 2.47
C ALA A 200 14.47 3.17 2.09
N ALA A 201 13.77 2.05 2.33
CA ALA A 201 12.34 1.93 2.08
C ALA A 201 11.54 2.97 2.87
N PHE A 202 11.84 3.11 4.16
CA PHE A 202 11.18 4.06 5.05
C PHE A 202 11.39 5.51 4.61
N CYS A 203 12.64 5.92 4.38
CA CYS A 203 12.98 7.26 3.91
C CYS A 203 12.32 7.58 2.56
N LEU A 204 12.35 6.62 1.62
CA LEU A 204 11.73 6.78 0.30
C LEU A 204 10.21 7.00 0.42
N LEU A 205 9.54 6.20 1.25
CA LEU A 205 8.10 6.28 1.45
C LEU A 205 7.69 7.60 2.11
N VAL A 206 8.42 8.04 3.13
CA VAL A 206 8.20 9.35 3.79
C VAL A 206 8.42 10.50 2.80
N TRP A 207 9.51 10.45 2.01
CA TRP A 207 9.78 11.46 1.00
C TRP A 207 8.69 11.51 -0.08
N ARG A 208 8.19 10.35 -0.52
CA ARG A 208 7.10 10.29 -1.51
C ARG A 208 5.82 10.95 -1.03
N GLN A 209 5.51 10.84 0.26
CA GLN A 209 4.30 11.39 0.87
C GLN A 209 4.39 12.90 1.16
N SER A 210 5.58 13.43 1.46
CA SER A 210 5.74 14.80 1.95
C SER A 210 6.51 15.73 1.01
N GLY A 211 7.50 15.21 0.28
CA GLY A 211 8.49 15.99 -0.47
C GLY A 211 8.52 15.73 -1.97
N SER A 212 7.69 14.82 -2.50
CA SER A 212 7.70 14.50 -3.92
C SER A 212 7.14 15.65 -4.78
N PRO A 213 7.57 15.77 -6.06
CA PRO A 213 6.96 16.69 -7.01
C PRO A 213 5.45 16.49 -7.15
N ALA A 214 4.99 15.23 -7.08
CA ALA A 214 3.57 14.90 -7.10
C ALA A 214 2.84 15.43 -5.85
N ALA A 215 3.41 15.28 -4.65
CA ALA A 215 2.84 15.87 -3.43
C ALA A 215 2.71 17.39 -3.54
N ARG A 216 3.72 18.08 -4.08
CA ARG A 216 3.65 19.52 -4.32
C ARG A 216 2.57 19.89 -5.36
N ALA A 217 2.49 19.15 -6.46
CA ALA A 217 1.50 19.41 -7.51
C ALA A 217 0.05 19.24 -7.01
N ILE A 218 -0.21 18.16 -6.26
CA ILE A 218 -1.54 17.92 -5.67
C ILE A 218 -1.87 18.96 -4.60
N ARG A 219 -0.90 19.39 -3.79
CA ARG A 219 -1.11 20.49 -2.84
C ARG A 219 -1.47 21.80 -3.51
N SER A 220 -0.82 22.11 -4.64
CA SER A 220 -1.18 23.27 -5.46
C SER A 220 -2.59 23.12 -6.04
N ALA A 221 -2.94 21.94 -6.57
CA ALA A 221 -4.28 21.67 -7.10
C ALA A 221 -5.35 21.78 -6.01
N ARG A 222 -5.10 21.26 -4.80
CA ARG A 222 -5.99 21.38 -3.65
C ARG A 222 -6.33 22.83 -3.34
N ARG A 223 -5.35 23.74 -3.33
CA ARG A 223 -5.58 25.18 -3.10
C ARG A 223 -6.48 25.85 -4.14
N LEU A 224 -6.58 25.28 -5.33
CA LEU A 224 -7.48 25.77 -6.38
C LEU A 224 -8.89 25.17 -6.27
N LEU A 225 -9.02 24.06 -5.55
CA LEU A 225 -10.25 23.28 -5.40
C LEU A 225 -10.96 23.54 -4.07
N GLU A 226 -10.26 24.07 -3.07
CA GLU A 226 -10.82 24.67 -1.85
C GLU A 226 -11.05 26.17 -2.10
N PRO A 227 -12.31 26.64 -2.26
CA PRO A 227 -12.62 28.06 -2.33
C PRO A 227 -12.44 28.77 -0.98
#